data_AF-A0A924M1G5-F1
#
_entry.id   AF-A0A924M1G5-F1
#
_cell.length_a   1.000
_cell.length_b   1.000
_cell.length_c   1.000
_cell.angle_alpha   90.00
_cell.angle_beta   90.00
_cell.angle_gamma   90.00
#
_symmetry.space_group_name_H-M   'P 1'
#
loop_
_entity.id
_entity.type
_entity.pdbx_description
1 polymer ?
#
loop_
_entity_poly.entity_id
_entity_poly.type
_entity_poly.pdbx_seq_one_letter_code
_entity_poly.pdbx_strand_id
1 'polypeptide(L)'
;MTPPQAIRLIQGYLWHPQELELDLESLFPLEWEGVSLLWDEIRPPFAFFENGTLSSTQTFYQFTALELYAVRPSDEELHQKAERLSKFLGNILEATPPGFGWQLLEDLRPLE
;
A
#
# COMPACT_ATOMS: atom_id res chain seq x y z
N MET A 1 1.24 30.68 13.16
CA MET A 1 1.60 29.70 12.12
C MET A 1 0.76 28.48 12.37
N THR A 2 -0.03 28.02 11.39
CA THR A 2 -0.79 26.77 11.52
C THR A 2 0.20 25.60 11.60
N PRO A 3 0.06 24.67 12.56
CA PRO A 3 0.94 23.51 12.60
C PRO A 3 0.76 22.68 11.31
N PRO A 4 1.84 22.04 10.81
CA PRO A 4 1.72 21.20 9.62
C PRO A 4 0.73 20.07 9.86
N GLN A 5 -0.07 19.76 8.84
CA GLN A 5 -1.04 18.67 8.88
C GLN A 5 -0.42 17.42 8.25
N ALA A 6 -0.44 16.32 9.00
CA ALA A 6 -0.11 15.01 8.46
C ALA A 6 -1.31 14.45 7.68
N ILE A 7 -1.08 14.04 6.44
CA ILE A 7 -2.07 13.33 5.61
C ILE A 7 -1.53 11.93 5.34
N ARG A 8 -2.38 10.94 5.59
CA ARG A 8 -2.08 9.53 5.34
C ARG A 8 -2.99 9.03 4.22
N LEU A 9 -2.39 8.62 3.10
CA LEU A 9 -3.07 8.06 1.95
C LEU A 9 -2.88 6.55 1.97
N ILE A 10 -3.96 5.79 2.14
CA ILE A 10 -3.92 4.34 1.99
C ILE A 10 -3.74 4.05 0.50
N GLN A 11 -2.82 3.15 0.15
CA GLN A 11 -2.53 2.81 -1.23
C GLN A 11 -2.95 1.39 -1.57
N GLY A 12 -2.87 0.46 -0.62
CA GLY A 12 -3.29 -0.91 -0.86
C GLY A 12 -2.82 -1.90 0.20
N TYR A 13 -2.86 -3.17 -0.20
CA TYR A 13 -2.43 -4.31 0.61
C TYR A 13 -1.43 -5.18 -0.14
N LEU A 14 -0.50 -5.77 0.61
CA LEU A 14 0.48 -6.74 0.16
C LEU A 14 0.36 -7.98 1.04
N TRP A 15 0.53 -9.17 0.49
CA TRP A 15 0.63 -10.39 1.29
C TRP A 15 1.59 -11.39 0.67
N HIS A 16 2.17 -12.23 1.54
CA HIS A 16 3.04 -13.33 1.14
C HIS A 16 2.87 -14.52 2.09
N PRO A 17 3.33 -15.74 1.72
CA PRO A 17 3.24 -16.91 2.58
C PRO A 17 4.02 -16.69 3.88
N GLN A 18 3.45 -17.09 5.02
CA GLN A 18 4.09 -16.91 6.33
C GLN A 18 5.44 -17.62 6.47
N GLU A 19 5.63 -18.70 5.73
CA GLU A 19 6.87 -19.49 5.74
C GLU A 19 8.01 -18.79 4.99
N LEU A 20 7.71 -17.73 4.23
CA LEU A 20 8.72 -16.93 3.54
C LEU A 20 9.23 -15.84 4.48
N GLU A 21 10.48 -15.96 4.93
CA GLU A 21 11.17 -14.88 5.62
C GLU A 21 11.37 -13.70 4.67
N LEU A 22 10.95 -12.52 5.12
CA LEU A 22 10.90 -11.35 4.29
C LEU A 22 11.46 -10.12 5.02
N ASP A 23 12.43 -9.47 4.39
CA ASP A 23 12.88 -8.14 4.80
C ASP A 23 12.19 -7.09 3.91
N LEU A 24 11.08 -6.54 4.42
CA LEU A 24 10.28 -5.53 3.71
C LEU A 24 11.11 -4.30 3.33
N GLU A 25 11.98 -3.84 4.22
CA GLU A 25 12.76 -2.62 4.01
C GLU A 25 13.80 -2.81 2.90
N SER A 26 14.23 -4.05 2.66
CA SER A 26 15.11 -4.39 1.54
C SER A 26 14.40 -4.47 0.19
N LEU A 27 13.11 -4.82 0.19
CA LEU A 27 12.34 -5.09 -1.02
C LEU A 27 11.54 -3.89 -1.51
N PHE A 28 11.10 -3.04 -0.58
CA PHE A 28 10.21 -1.93 -0.88
C PHE A 28 10.81 -0.59 -0.49
N PRO A 29 10.55 0.46 -1.28
CA PRO A 29 11.01 1.80 -0.93
C PRO A 29 10.34 2.28 0.36
N LEU A 30 11.13 2.98 1.17
CA LEU A 30 10.67 3.69 2.37
C LEU A 30 10.26 5.15 2.06
N GLU A 31 10.59 5.64 0.88
CA GLU A 31 10.28 7.00 0.45
C GLU A 31 10.04 7.08 -1.07
N TRP A 32 9.17 7.99 -1.48
CA TRP A 32 8.96 8.37 -2.87
C TRP A 32 8.68 9.87 -2.99
N GLU A 33 9.48 10.62 -3.75
CA GLU A 33 9.31 12.07 -3.95
C GLU A 33 9.14 12.87 -2.62
N GLY A 34 9.90 12.55 -1.56
CA GLY A 34 9.76 13.22 -0.27
C GLY A 34 8.61 12.70 0.62
N VAL A 35 7.84 11.71 0.14
CA VAL A 35 6.74 11.08 0.87
C VAL A 35 7.23 9.82 1.54
N SER A 36 7.00 9.70 2.85
CA SER A 36 7.30 8.47 3.58
C SER A 36 6.32 7.36 3.19
N LEU A 37 6.84 6.20 2.84
CA LEU A 37 6.07 4.99 2.56
C LEU A 37 6.16 4.06 3.75
N LEU A 38 4.99 3.71 4.28
CA LEU A 38 4.86 2.85 5.47
C LEU A 38 4.27 1.52 5.05
N TRP A 39 4.80 0.43 5.60
CA TRP A 39 4.37 -0.95 5.35
C TRP A 39 4.03 -1.58 6.70
N ASP A 40 2.77 -1.50 7.11
CA ASP A 40 2.33 -1.96 8.44
C ASP A 40 1.74 -3.36 8.34
N GLU A 41 2.23 -4.30 9.13
CA GLU A 41 1.62 -5.63 9.24
C GLU A 41 0.22 -5.51 9.86
N ILE A 42 -0.76 -6.18 9.24
CA ILE A 42 -2.15 -6.18 9.69
C ILE A 42 -2.72 -7.60 9.75
N ARG A 43 -3.85 -7.73 10.41
CA ARG A 43 -4.68 -8.93 10.27
C ARG A 43 -5.28 -8.98 8.87
N PRO A 44 -5.40 -10.17 8.25
CA PRO A 44 -6.05 -10.30 6.95
C PRO A 44 -7.44 -9.64 6.95
N PRO A 45 -7.77 -8.79 5.95
CA PRO A 45 -9.05 -8.08 5.90
C PRO A 45 -10.24 -8.98 5.53
N PHE A 46 -9.97 -10.20 5.07
CA PHE A 46 -10.95 -11.23 4.72
C PHE A 46 -10.44 -12.60 5.17
N ALA A 47 -11.33 -13.59 5.32
CA ALA A 47 -10.98 -14.93 5.80
C ALA A 47 -10.49 -15.88 4.68
N PHE A 48 -11.01 -15.71 3.46
CA PHE A 48 -10.72 -16.57 2.31
C PHE A 48 -10.40 -15.73 1.08
N PHE A 49 -9.47 -16.20 0.26
CA PHE A 49 -9.25 -15.70 -1.09
C PHE A 49 -10.38 -16.17 -2.03
N GLU A 50 -10.44 -15.58 -3.23
CA GLU A 50 -11.42 -15.95 -4.26
C GLU A 50 -11.32 -17.43 -4.69
N ASN A 51 -10.14 -18.03 -4.56
CA ASN A 51 -9.92 -19.45 -4.84
C ASN A 51 -10.32 -20.38 -3.67
N GLY A 52 -10.87 -19.84 -2.57
CA GLY A 52 -11.32 -20.59 -1.39
C GLY A 52 -10.22 -20.96 -0.38
N THR A 53 -8.97 -20.53 -0.61
CA THR A 53 -7.88 -20.77 0.36
C THR A 53 -7.93 -19.78 1.53
N LEU A 54 -7.42 -20.20 2.69
CA LEU A 54 -7.41 -19.37 3.91
C LEU A 54 -6.37 -18.27 3.81
N SER A 55 -6.80 -17.02 4.03
CA SER A 55 -5.90 -15.86 4.10
C SER A 55 -4.98 -15.91 5.32
N SER A 56 -5.37 -16.64 6.37
CA SER A 56 -4.57 -16.82 7.59
C SER A 56 -3.27 -17.59 7.37
N THR A 57 -3.04 -18.14 6.17
CA THR A 57 -1.77 -18.75 5.75
C THR A 57 -0.75 -17.72 5.24
N GLN A 58 -1.15 -16.46 5.13
CA GLN A 58 -0.35 -15.36 4.61
C GLN A 58 -0.09 -14.31 5.71
N THR A 59 1.01 -13.58 5.58
CA THR A 59 1.26 -12.34 6.31
C THR A 59 0.75 -11.19 5.45
N PHE A 60 -0.01 -10.27 6.03
CA PHE A 60 -0.60 -9.13 5.33
C PHE A 60 0.01 -7.82 5.79
N TYR A 61 0.17 -6.89 4.87
CA TYR A 61 0.61 -5.53 5.13
C TYR A 61 -0.34 -4.55 4.46
N GLN A 62 -0.66 -3.47 5.17
CA GLN A 62 -1.25 -2.28 4.57
C GLN A 62 -0.12 -1.31 4.28
N PHE A 63 -0.06 -0.79 3.05
CA PHE A 63 0.91 0.25 2.72
C PHE A 63 0.26 1.60 2.48
N THR A 64 0.91 2.64 3.02
CA THR A 64 0.36 3.99 3.06
C THR A 64 1.44 5.03 2.81
N ALA A 65 1.09 6.10 2.09
CA ALA A 65 1.91 7.29 1.97
C ALA A 65 1.59 8.28 3.09
N LEU A 66 2.63 8.79 3.75
CA LEU A 66 2.54 9.79 4.80
C LEU A 66 3.35 11.04 4.42
N GLU A 67 2.70 12.20 4.51
CA GLU A 67 3.35 13.48 4.22
C GLU A 67 2.81 14.60 5.11
N LEU A 68 3.69 15.56 5.40
CA LEU A 68 3.39 16.73 6.20
C LEU A 68 3.18 17.93 5.29
N TYR A 69 2.03 18.59 5.42
CA TYR A 69 1.66 19.75 4.63
C TYR A 69 1.55 21.00 5.49
N ALA A 70 2.23 22.08 5.10
CA ALA A 70 2.05 23.39 5.73
C ALA A 70 0.67 23.99 5.41
N VAL A 71 0.17 23.72 4.19
CA VAL A 71 -1.18 24.03 3.72
C VAL A 71 -1.74 22.78 3.09
N ARG A 72 -2.93 22.35 3.53
CA ARG A 72 -3.58 21.15 3.02
C ARG A 72 -3.83 21.28 1.50
N PRO A 73 -3.39 20.32 0.66
CA PRO A 73 -3.73 20.30 -0.75
C PRO A 73 -5.23 20.08 -0.99
N SER A 74 -5.68 20.42 -2.19
CA SER A 74 -7.02 20.04 -2.64
C SER A 74 -7.16 18.53 -2.78
N ASP A 75 -8.40 18.05 -2.74
CA ASP A 75 -8.67 16.61 -2.89
C ASP A 75 -8.27 16.10 -4.29
N GLU A 76 -8.34 16.95 -5.33
CA GLU A 76 -7.86 16.65 -6.68
C GLU A 76 -6.34 16.45 -6.72
N GLU A 77 -5.56 17.32 -6.07
CA GLU A 77 -4.10 17.19 -5.99
C GLU A 77 -3.71 15.91 -5.24
N LEU A 78 -4.43 15.57 -4.17
CA LEU A 78 -4.22 14.32 -3.43
C LEU A 78 -4.56 13.10 -4.28
N HIS A 79 -5.64 13.13 -5.05
CA HIS A 79 -6.03 12.05 -5.94
C HIS A 79 -4.99 11.83 -7.05
N GLN A 80 -4.58 12.88 -7.76
CA GLN A 80 -3.52 12.80 -8.78
C GLN A 80 -2.20 12.27 -8.19
N LYS A 81 -1.87 12.64 -6.94
CA LYS A 81 -0.69 12.12 -6.25
C LYS A 81 -0.83 10.64 -5.92
N ALA A 82 -2.00 10.20 -5.42
CA ALA A 82 -2.30 8.80 -5.16
C ALA A 82 -2.23 7.96 -6.45
N GLU A 83 -2.75 8.45 -7.57
CA GLU A 83 -2.66 7.75 -8.87
C GLU A 83 -1.21 7.58 -9.34
N ARG A 84 -0.37 8.63 -9.23
CA ARG A 84 1.05 8.55 -9.60
C ARG A 84 1.80 7.57 -8.70
N LEU A 85 1.54 7.63 -7.39
CA LEU A 85 2.15 6.71 -6.43
C LEU A 85 1.70 5.27 -6.68
N SER A 86 0.41 5.04 -6.95
CA SER A 86 -0.13 3.73 -7.31
C SER A 86 0.57 3.15 -8.54
N LYS A 87 0.76 3.94 -9.60
CA LYS A 87 1.52 3.53 -10.81
C LYS A 87 2.97 3.18 -10.49
N PHE A 88 3.63 3.98 -9.64
CA PHE A 88 5.00 3.69 -9.21
C PHE A 88 5.09 2.39 -8.41
N LEU A 89 4.21 2.20 -7.44
CA LEU A 89 4.15 1.00 -6.61
C LEU A 89 3.75 -0.23 -7.42
N GLY A 90 2.84 -0.12 -8.39
CA GLY A 90 2.45 -1.19 -9.29
C GLY A 90 3.64 -1.82 -10.00
N ASN A 91 4.56 -1.01 -10.53
CA ASN A 91 5.78 -1.53 -11.18
C ASN A 91 6.68 -2.32 -10.21
N ILE A 92 6.74 -1.92 -8.94
CA ILE A 92 7.53 -2.61 -7.91
C ILE A 92 6.84 -3.90 -7.50
N LEU A 93 5.52 -3.84 -7.30
CA LEU A 93 4.68 -4.96 -6.92
C LEU A 93 4.65 -6.05 -8.00
N GLU A 94 4.63 -5.69 -9.28
CA GLU A 94 4.75 -6.64 -10.40
C GLU A 94 6.11 -7.36 -10.44
N ALA A 95 7.17 -6.74 -9.91
CA ALA A 95 8.50 -7.33 -9.83
C ALA A 95 8.69 -8.25 -8.61
N THR A 96 7.67 -8.39 -7.75
CA THR A 96 7.77 -9.26 -6.56
C THR A 96 7.87 -10.74 -6.95
N PRO A 97 8.54 -11.58 -6.13
CA PRO A 97 8.66 -13.00 -6.41
C PRO A 97 7.32 -13.73 -6.52
N PRO A 98 7.26 -14.91 -7.17
CA PRO A 98 6.08 -15.74 -7.18
C PRO A 98 5.59 -16.09 -5.77
N GLY A 99 4.29 -16.03 -5.54
CA GLY A 99 3.66 -16.29 -4.25
C GLY A 99 3.25 -15.03 -3.49
N PHE A 100 3.78 -13.87 -3.87
CA PHE A 100 3.25 -12.59 -3.40
C PHE A 100 1.93 -12.29 -4.09
N GLY A 101 1.01 -11.72 -3.33
CA GLY A 101 -0.17 -11.07 -3.89
C GLY A 101 -0.28 -9.66 -3.35
N TRP A 102 -0.95 -8.82 -4.12
CA TRP A 102 -1.13 -7.42 -3.78
C TRP A 102 -2.44 -6.90 -4.37
N GLN A 103 -2.91 -5.79 -3.83
CA GLN A 103 -4.07 -5.07 -4.33
C GLN A 103 -3.86 -3.58 -4.09
N LEU A 104 -3.83 -2.80 -5.18
CA LEU A 104 -3.85 -1.35 -5.12
C LEU A 104 -5.30 -0.86 -5.06
N LEU A 105 -5.57 0.18 -4.28
CA LEU A 105 -6.92 0.76 -4.17
C LEU A 105 -7.38 1.39 -5.49
N GLU A 106 -6.47 1.96 -6.27
CA GLU A 106 -6.79 2.52 -7.60
C GLU A 106 -7.24 1.45 -8.60
N ASP A 107 -6.85 0.18 -8.39
CA ASP A 107 -7.27 -0.94 -9.24
C ASP A 107 -8.63 -1.54 -8.81
N LEU A 108 -9.20 -1.05 -7.69
CA LEU A 108 -10.53 -1.47 -7.27
C LEU A 108 -11.57 -0.92 -8.24
N ARG A 109 -12.22 -1.83 -8.96
CA ARG A 109 -13.36 -1.50 -9.81
C ARG A 109 -14.51 -0.98 -8.95
N PRO A 110 -15.28 0.02 -9.44
CA PRO A 110 -16.52 0.42 -8.80
C PRO A 110 -17.44 -0.78 -8.60
N LEU A 111 -18.09 -0.86 -7.44
CA LEU A 111 -19.20 -1.77 -7.23
C LEU A 111 -20.41 -1.18 -7.97
N GLU A 112 -20.92 -1.91 -8.98
CA GLU A 112 -22.23 -1.62 -9.61
C GLU A 112 -23.39 -2.04 -8.71
#